data_AF-A0A6P8HYQ2-F1
#
_entry.id   AF-A0A6P8HYQ2-F1
#
_cell.length_a   1.000
_cell.length_b   1.000
_cell.length_c   1.000
_cell.angle_alpha   90.00
_cell.angle_beta   90.00
_cell.angle_gamma   90.00
#
_symmetry.space_group_name_H-M   'P 1'
#
loop_
_entity.id
_entity.type
_entity.pdbx_description
1 polymer ?
#
loop_
_entity_poly.entity_id
_entity_poly.type
_entity_poly.pdbx_seq_one_letter_code
_entity_poly.pdbx_strand_id
1 'polypeptide(L)'
;MKAIAYLIFLLKNLSTAVLASSCPSTQYTGRFRSEDYENDKAIVGHSYKNLTITYAQECFGYCVSDCRCLSYQISGTRCELLDEDKNALQRAGYKYYVLKQHFKYNNINCSGGCRNGCCHSNPCMNGGTCVETCEDVRRKFKCICPLGTQGRYCEFIVSCAGIPGKPKSGVHTITRPSLTSQLKVYCDFTSEPDYVWTLVESFEYSKKMNYFYWKLFEDHPVNESSPNWVNYRLSLEDMTHIRTNATHWRVTCNFESADFSNSDYVRVDMKTLDLLQQISTTCHQPDFLRLQGTTCTGNCKTLYRHDKYHPYFAPCLYNNCKFVGCSGHTYEAFGAYEVVNRLHHCSSSPKSTTNWWIGYKLN
;
A
#
# COMPACT_ATOMS: atom_id res chain seq x y z
N MET A 1 22.83 -32.00 -64.69
CA MET A 1 23.22 -31.69 -63.30
C MET A 1 22.54 -30.44 -62.71
N LYS A 2 21.23 -30.20 -62.96
CA LYS A 2 20.48 -29.08 -62.33
C LYS A 2 18.99 -29.40 -62.09
N ALA A 3 18.65 -30.65 -61.76
CA ALA A 3 17.27 -31.05 -61.47
C ALA A 3 17.08 -31.76 -60.11
N ILE A 4 18.17 -32.07 -59.40
CA ILE A 4 18.12 -32.80 -58.11
C ILE A 4 18.18 -31.85 -56.90
N ALA A 5 18.51 -30.56 -57.10
CA ALA A 5 18.64 -29.58 -56.03
C ALA A 5 17.30 -28.99 -55.54
N TYR A 6 16.21 -29.12 -56.30
CA TYR A 6 14.91 -28.53 -55.93
C TYR A 6 14.04 -29.41 -55.04
N LEU A 7 14.29 -30.73 -54.98
CA LEU A 7 13.51 -31.63 -54.11
C LEU A 7 14.00 -31.65 -52.66
N ILE A 8 15.24 -31.21 -52.40
CA ILE A 8 15.81 -31.16 -51.03
C ILE A 8 15.45 -29.83 -50.33
N PHE A 9 15.07 -28.79 -51.08
CA PHE A 9 14.65 -27.51 -50.51
C PHE A 9 13.17 -27.47 -50.08
N LEU A 10 12.34 -28.43 -50.50
CA LEU A 10 10.94 -28.53 -50.09
C LEU A 10 10.73 -29.38 -48.82
N LEU A 11 11.77 -30.02 -48.29
CA LEU A 11 11.69 -30.86 -47.08
C LEU A 11 12.34 -30.22 -45.83
N LYS A 12 12.76 -28.95 -45.89
CA LYS A 12 13.31 -28.20 -44.73
C LYS A 12 12.41 -27.10 -44.17
N ASN A 13 11.14 -27.06 -44.59
CA ASN A 13 10.09 -26.26 -43.95
C ASN A 13 9.05 -27.14 -43.24
N LEU A 14 9.48 -28.25 -42.64
CA LEU A 14 8.85 -28.64 -41.38
C LEU A 14 9.53 -27.80 -40.29
N SER A 15 9.11 -26.54 -40.18
CA SER A 15 9.07 -25.91 -38.87
C SER A 15 8.35 -26.92 -37.99
N THR A 16 9.07 -27.44 -36.99
CA THR A 16 8.46 -28.08 -35.85
C THR A 16 7.34 -27.16 -35.42
N ALA A 17 6.09 -27.54 -35.71
CA ALA A 17 4.97 -27.03 -34.97
C ALA A 17 5.27 -27.44 -33.53
N VAL A 18 5.92 -26.55 -32.79
CA VAL A 18 5.86 -26.61 -31.34
C VAL A 18 4.37 -26.61 -31.10
N LEU A 19 3.85 -27.77 -30.69
CA LEU A 19 2.51 -27.86 -30.14
C LEU A 19 2.49 -26.77 -29.08
N ALA A 20 1.87 -25.64 -29.40
CA ALA A 20 1.49 -24.68 -28.40
C ALA A 20 0.59 -25.52 -27.49
N SER A 21 1.14 -25.95 -26.35
CA SER A 21 0.38 -26.68 -25.36
C SER A 21 -0.79 -25.77 -25.02
N SER A 22 -1.95 -26.08 -25.57
CA SER A 22 -3.15 -25.28 -25.45
C SER A 22 -3.59 -25.38 -24.00
N CYS A 23 -3.06 -24.52 -23.15
CA CYS A 23 -3.46 -24.45 -21.75
C CYS A 23 -4.95 -24.05 -21.74
N PRO A 24 -5.85 -24.88 -21.18
CA PRO A 24 -7.28 -24.61 -21.26
C PRO A 24 -7.63 -23.30 -20.54
N SER A 25 -8.49 -22.49 -21.18
CA SER A 25 -9.18 -21.36 -20.56
C SER A 25 -10.22 -21.92 -19.58
N THR A 26 -10.02 -21.68 -18.28
CA THR A 26 -10.81 -22.16 -17.12
C THR A 26 -10.85 -23.67 -16.91
N GLN A 27 -10.19 -24.11 -15.82
CA GLN A 27 -10.09 -25.52 -15.42
C GLN A 27 -11.04 -25.92 -14.28
N TYR A 28 -12.06 -25.11 -13.99
CA TYR A 28 -12.99 -25.34 -12.88
C TYR A 28 -14.32 -25.87 -13.39
N THR A 29 -14.92 -26.78 -12.64
CA THR A 29 -16.27 -27.26 -12.89
C THR A 29 -16.99 -27.52 -11.58
N GLY A 30 -18.31 -27.45 -11.59
CA GLY A 30 -19.16 -27.70 -10.44
C GLY A 30 -20.54 -28.16 -10.90
N ARG A 31 -21.33 -28.65 -9.94
CA ARG A 31 -22.71 -29.06 -10.19
C ARG A 31 -23.64 -28.25 -9.29
N PHE A 32 -24.61 -27.56 -9.91
CA PHE A 32 -25.68 -26.91 -9.18
C PHE A 32 -26.60 -27.95 -8.53
N ARG A 33 -26.97 -27.71 -7.26
CA ARG A 33 -27.99 -28.45 -6.54
C ARG A 33 -28.95 -27.45 -5.90
N SER A 34 -30.25 -27.66 -6.09
CA SER A 34 -31.29 -26.76 -5.59
C SER A 34 -31.36 -26.70 -4.07
N GLU A 35 -30.92 -27.75 -3.37
CA GLU A 35 -30.93 -27.85 -1.91
C GLU A 35 -29.67 -27.33 -1.21
N ASP A 36 -28.63 -26.92 -1.95
CA ASP A 36 -27.33 -26.57 -1.35
C ASP A 36 -27.28 -25.19 -0.66
N TYR A 37 -28.42 -24.49 -0.57
CA TYR A 37 -28.47 -23.16 0.04
C TYR A 37 -28.75 -23.18 1.53
N GLU A 38 -28.24 -22.17 2.21
CA GLU A 38 -28.66 -21.80 3.55
C GLU A 38 -29.78 -20.78 3.46
N ASN A 39 -30.93 -21.08 4.09
CA ASN A 39 -32.11 -20.24 4.04
C ASN A 39 -32.01 -19.05 5.00
N ASP A 40 -32.57 -17.92 4.58
CA ASP A 40 -32.60 -16.66 5.32
C ASP A 40 -31.22 -16.24 5.81
N LYS A 41 -30.20 -16.40 4.97
CA LYS A 41 -28.83 -15.96 5.22
C LYS A 41 -28.27 -15.14 4.08
N ALA A 42 -27.41 -14.19 4.42
CA ALA A 42 -26.70 -13.36 3.45
C ALA A 42 -25.38 -12.82 4.03
N ILE A 43 -24.43 -12.55 3.16
CA ILE A 43 -23.26 -11.72 3.45
C ILE A 43 -23.56 -10.31 2.92
N VAL A 44 -23.46 -9.31 3.79
CA VAL A 44 -23.81 -7.91 3.47
C VAL A 44 -22.54 -7.10 3.25
N GLY A 45 -22.49 -6.30 2.19
CA GLY A 45 -21.36 -5.42 1.89
C GLY A 45 -20.23 -6.05 1.05
N HIS A 46 -20.34 -7.34 0.70
CA HIS A 46 -19.34 -8.07 -0.09
C HIS A 46 -19.80 -8.43 -1.51
N SER A 47 -20.96 -7.93 -1.94
CA SER A 47 -21.42 -8.08 -3.33
C SER A 47 -20.61 -7.19 -4.25
N TYR A 48 -19.81 -7.81 -5.13
CA TYR A 48 -19.05 -7.10 -6.15
C TYR A 48 -19.75 -7.10 -7.52
N LYS A 49 -20.79 -7.92 -7.70
CA LYS A 49 -21.57 -7.99 -8.94
C LYS A 49 -23.01 -8.40 -8.66
N ASN A 50 -23.95 -7.58 -9.11
CA ASN A 50 -25.38 -7.87 -9.03
C ASN A 50 -25.92 -8.19 -10.43
N LEU A 51 -26.77 -9.21 -10.51
CA LEU A 51 -27.36 -9.73 -11.73
C LEU A 51 -28.86 -9.95 -11.52
N THR A 52 -29.64 -9.84 -12.59
CA THR A 52 -31.04 -10.28 -12.60
C THR A 52 -31.08 -11.66 -13.26
N ILE A 53 -31.70 -12.62 -12.59
CA ILE A 53 -31.78 -14.02 -13.02
C ILE A 53 -33.24 -14.48 -13.11
N THR A 54 -33.49 -15.53 -13.90
CA THR A 54 -34.78 -16.24 -13.90
C THR A 54 -34.71 -17.48 -13.04
N TYR A 55 -33.61 -18.24 -13.15
CA TYR A 55 -33.37 -19.46 -12.39
C TYR A 55 -32.11 -19.38 -11.55
N ALA A 56 -32.12 -19.99 -10.36
CA ALA A 56 -30.96 -19.99 -9.45
C ALA A 56 -29.69 -20.61 -10.08
N GLN A 57 -29.86 -21.55 -11.02
CA GLN A 57 -28.75 -22.14 -11.78
C GLN A 57 -27.97 -21.11 -12.61
N GLU A 58 -28.62 -20.05 -13.09
CA GLU A 58 -27.91 -18.97 -13.82
C GLU A 58 -26.89 -18.29 -12.91
N CYS A 59 -27.28 -17.98 -11.68
CA CYS A 59 -26.39 -17.37 -10.68
C CYS A 59 -25.17 -18.25 -10.39
N PHE A 60 -25.40 -19.56 -10.24
CA PHE A 60 -24.33 -20.55 -10.13
C PHE A 60 -23.40 -20.53 -11.35
N GLY A 61 -23.97 -20.51 -12.57
CA GLY A 61 -23.20 -20.46 -13.81
C GLY A 61 -22.29 -19.24 -13.89
N TYR A 62 -22.82 -18.06 -13.56
CA TYR A 62 -22.04 -16.83 -13.47
C TYR A 62 -20.92 -16.95 -12.43
N CYS A 63 -21.21 -17.48 -11.24
CA CYS A 63 -20.23 -17.64 -10.17
C CYS A 63 -19.10 -18.62 -10.54
N VAL A 64 -19.41 -19.80 -11.10
CA VAL A 64 -18.38 -20.76 -11.53
C VAL A 64 -17.45 -20.17 -12.60
N SER A 65 -18.01 -19.36 -13.52
CA SER A 65 -17.26 -18.72 -14.60
C SER A 65 -16.41 -17.52 -14.14
N ASP A 66 -16.67 -16.98 -12.95
CA ASP A 66 -15.94 -15.83 -12.42
C ASP A 66 -14.90 -16.28 -11.40
N CYS A 67 -13.63 -15.95 -11.66
CA CYS A 67 -12.54 -16.36 -10.80
C CYS A 67 -12.53 -15.69 -9.42
N ARG A 68 -13.25 -14.56 -9.26
CA ARG A 68 -13.40 -13.88 -7.96
C ARG A 68 -14.49 -14.50 -7.09
N CYS A 69 -15.41 -15.26 -7.68
CA CYS A 69 -16.58 -15.73 -6.96
C CYS A 69 -16.24 -16.89 -6.02
N LEU A 70 -16.57 -16.69 -4.73
CA LEU A 70 -16.45 -17.71 -3.69
C LEU A 70 -17.83 -18.21 -3.21
N SER A 71 -18.84 -17.35 -3.31
CA SER A 71 -20.21 -17.66 -2.95
C SER A 71 -21.17 -16.76 -3.73
N TYR A 72 -22.46 -17.07 -3.70
CA TYR A 72 -23.49 -16.24 -4.31
C TYR A 72 -24.76 -16.28 -3.47
N GLN A 73 -25.54 -15.21 -3.51
CA GLN A 73 -26.81 -15.12 -2.80
C GLN A 73 -27.94 -14.62 -3.68
N ILE A 74 -29.15 -15.09 -3.41
CA ILE A 74 -30.32 -14.80 -4.22
C ILE A 74 -31.46 -14.27 -3.34
N SER A 75 -32.07 -13.16 -3.75
CA SER A 75 -33.27 -12.59 -3.14
C SER A 75 -34.26 -12.19 -4.24
N GLY A 76 -35.38 -12.91 -4.35
CA GLY A 76 -36.29 -12.77 -5.49
C GLY A 76 -35.58 -13.13 -6.80
N THR A 77 -35.53 -12.19 -7.74
CA THR A 77 -34.80 -12.32 -9.03
C THR A 77 -33.38 -11.74 -9.00
N ARG A 78 -32.95 -11.19 -7.87
CA ARG A 78 -31.61 -10.61 -7.72
C ARG A 78 -30.62 -11.68 -7.31
N CYS A 79 -29.57 -11.84 -8.11
CA CYS A 79 -28.38 -12.64 -7.84
C CYS A 79 -27.22 -11.71 -7.48
N GLU A 80 -26.51 -12.01 -6.41
CA GLU A 80 -25.32 -11.28 -5.98
C GLU A 80 -24.13 -12.25 -5.93
N LEU A 81 -23.06 -11.93 -6.66
CA LEU A 81 -21.81 -12.67 -6.58
C LEU A 81 -20.93 -12.07 -5.50
N LEU A 82 -20.34 -12.94 -4.69
CA LEU A 82 -19.60 -12.57 -3.50
C LEU A 82 -18.18 -13.12 -3.60
N ASP A 83 -17.21 -12.32 -3.19
CA ASP A 83 -15.81 -12.72 -3.06
C ASP A 83 -15.47 -13.11 -1.62
N GLU A 84 -16.48 -13.43 -0.81
CA GLU A 84 -16.36 -13.93 0.55
C GLU A 84 -17.26 -15.17 0.72
N ASP A 85 -16.83 -16.15 1.50
CA ASP A 85 -17.60 -17.39 1.73
C ASP A 85 -17.87 -17.68 3.21
N LYS A 86 -17.53 -16.73 4.10
CA LYS A 86 -17.64 -16.87 5.56
C LYS A 86 -18.58 -15.83 6.16
N ASN A 87 -19.00 -16.11 7.40
CA ASN A 87 -19.75 -15.18 8.25
C ASN A 87 -21.10 -14.72 7.65
N ALA A 88 -21.81 -15.60 6.95
CA ALA A 88 -23.17 -15.32 6.51
C ALA A 88 -24.09 -15.10 7.73
N LEU A 89 -24.81 -13.99 7.74
CA LEU A 89 -25.68 -13.57 8.83
C LEU A 89 -27.15 -13.79 8.47
N GLN A 90 -28.00 -13.87 9.50
CA GLN A 90 -29.44 -13.98 9.33
C GLN A 90 -30.00 -12.79 8.53
N ARG A 91 -30.67 -13.08 7.41
CA ARG A 91 -31.33 -12.09 6.57
C ARG A 91 -32.51 -12.73 5.83
N ALA A 92 -33.72 -12.41 6.29
CA ALA A 92 -34.95 -12.98 5.74
C ALA A 92 -35.10 -12.75 4.23
N GLY A 93 -35.55 -13.78 3.51
CA GLY A 93 -35.81 -13.74 2.07
C GLY A 93 -34.59 -14.00 1.17
N TYR A 94 -33.41 -14.23 1.77
CA TYR A 94 -32.20 -14.58 1.04
C TYR A 94 -31.92 -16.08 1.04
N LYS A 95 -31.41 -16.59 -0.08
CA LYS A 95 -30.85 -17.93 -0.22
C LYS A 95 -29.35 -17.78 -0.49
N TYR A 96 -28.51 -18.23 0.44
CA TYR A 96 -27.06 -18.14 0.35
C TYR A 96 -26.44 -19.46 -0.08
N TYR A 97 -25.53 -19.43 -1.05
CA TYR A 97 -24.86 -20.61 -1.60
C TYR A 97 -23.34 -20.45 -1.55
N VAL A 98 -22.66 -21.37 -0.87
CA VAL A 98 -21.19 -21.50 -1.00
C VAL A 98 -20.86 -22.18 -2.33
N LEU A 99 -19.87 -21.66 -3.07
CA LEU A 99 -19.48 -22.24 -4.35
C LEU A 99 -18.78 -23.59 -4.15
N LYS A 100 -19.43 -24.67 -4.58
CA LYS A 100 -18.83 -26.02 -4.65
C LYS A 100 -18.29 -26.29 -6.05
N GLN A 101 -16.97 -26.34 -6.19
CA GLN A 101 -16.30 -26.61 -7.46
C GLN A 101 -15.07 -27.51 -7.26
N HIS A 102 -14.58 -28.11 -8.35
CA HIS A 102 -13.38 -28.93 -8.40
C HIS A 102 -12.56 -28.63 -9.67
N PHE A 103 -11.29 -29.01 -9.67
CA PHE A 103 -10.47 -28.99 -10.87
C PHE A 103 -10.99 -30.04 -11.88
N LYS A 104 -11.11 -29.65 -13.14
CA LYS A 104 -11.58 -30.51 -14.23
C LYS A 104 -10.57 -31.60 -14.59
N TYR A 105 -9.28 -31.35 -14.39
CA TYR A 105 -8.19 -32.30 -14.63
C TYR A 105 -7.12 -32.18 -13.53
N ASN A 106 -6.43 -33.28 -13.23
CA ASN A 106 -5.37 -33.31 -12.22
C ASN A 106 -4.04 -32.66 -12.70
N ASN A 107 -3.88 -32.39 -14.01
CA ASN A 107 -2.63 -31.91 -14.59
C ASN A 107 -2.70 -30.40 -14.89
N ILE A 108 -2.67 -29.61 -13.82
CA ILE A 108 -2.84 -28.15 -13.85
C ILE A 108 -1.51 -27.41 -14.18
N ASN A 109 -0.40 -28.17 -14.24
CA ASN A 109 0.93 -27.65 -14.51
C ASN A 109 1.17 -27.48 -16.01
N CYS A 110 1.16 -26.24 -16.48
CA CYS A 110 1.67 -25.88 -17.79
C CYS A 110 3.13 -25.45 -17.63
N SER A 111 4.07 -26.23 -18.19
CA SER A 111 5.51 -25.89 -18.19
C SER A 111 6.09 -25.60 -16.79
N GLY A 112 5.64 -26.35 -15.76
CA GLY A 112 6.13 -26.21 -14.38
C GLY A 112 5.47 -25.09 -13.55
N GLY A 113 4.42 -24.42 -14.07
CA GLY A 113 3.65 -23.43 -13.33
C GLY A 113 2.14 -23.66 -13.39
N CYS A 114 1.43 -23.16 -12.37
CA CYS A 114 -0.02 -23.12 -12.33
C CYS A 114 -0.56 -22.23 -13.45
N ARG A 115 -1.41 -22.80 -14.32
CA ARG A 115 -2.11 -22.01 -15.35
C ARG A 115 -3.59 -22.38 -15.45
N ASN A 116 -4.46 -21.64 -14.76
CA ASN A 116 -5.90 -21.88 -14.66
C ASN A 116 -6.77 -20.88 -15.45
N GLY A 117 -6.19 -19.82 -16.00
CA GLY A 117 -6.86 -18.82 -16.83
C GLY A 117 -7.45 -17.62 -16.09
N CYS A 118 -7.40 -17.59 -14.75
CA CYS A 118 -7.96 -16.51 -13.95
C CYS A 118 -7.21 -15.17 -14.04
N CYS A 119 -5.97 -15.17 -14.52
CA CYS A 119 -5.23 -13.94 -14.79
C CYS A 119 -5.36 -13.44 -16.23
N HIS A 120 -6.14 -14.13 -17.09
CA HIS A 120 -6.27 -13.76 -18.50
C HIS A 120 -6.76 -12.31 -18.70
N SER A 121 -7.75 -11.88 -17.92
CA SER A 121 -8.29 -10.51 -17.96
C SER A 121 -7.66 -9.57 -16.94
N ASN A 122 -6.63 -10.01 -16.22
CA ASN A 122 -6.05 -9.37 -15.03
C ASN A 122 -7.09 -8.78 -14.05
N PRO A 123 -7.59 -9.57 -13.08
CA PRO A 123 -8.56 -9.09 -12.09
C PRO A 123 -8.01 -8.08 -11.07
N CYS A 124 -6.69 -7.81 -11.05
CA CYS A 124 -6.07 -6.89 -10.10
C CYS A 124 -6.19 -5.43 -10.57
N MET A 125 -6.52 -4.53 -9.66
CA MET A 125 -6.68 -3.09 -9.88
C MET A 125 -5.36 -2.33 -9.69
N ASN A 126 -5.36 -1.05 -10.07
CA ASN A 126 -4.28 -0.09 -9.81
C ASN A 126 -2.87 -0.56 -10.22
N GLY A 127 -2.76 -1.34 -11.31
CA GLY A 127 -1.48 -1.87 -11.80
C GLY A 127 -1.00 -3.13 -11.07
N GLY A 128 -1.85 -3.79 -10.28
CA GLY A 128 -1.56 -5.06 -9.63
C GLY A 128 -1.18 -6.17 -10.61
N THR A 129 -0.26 -7.02 -10.17
CA THR A 129 0.16 -8.21 -10.92
C THR A 129 -0.63 -9.42 -10.45
N CYS A 130 -1.38 -10.04 -11.36
CA CYS A 130 -2.11 -11.26 -11.07
C CYS A 130 -1.19 -12.49 -11.17
N VAL A 131 -1.24 -13.35 -10.15
CA VAL A 131 -0.53 -14.63 -10.11
C VAL A 131 -1.54 -15.74 -9.89
N GLU A 132 -1.64 -16.67 -10.85
CA GLU A 132 -2.55 -17.81 -10.77
C GLU A 132 -2.09 -18.78 -9.67
N THR A 133 -3.04 -19.34 -8.94
CA THR A 133 -2.82 -20.33 -7.87
C THR A 133 -3.72 -21.53 -8.06
N CYS A 134 -3.17 -22.72 -7.82
CA CYS A 134 -3.81 -24.00 -8.13
C CYS A 134 -3.82 -24.96 -6.95
N GLU A 135 -3.45 -24.47 -5.76
CA GLU A 135 -3.45 -25.23 -4.50
C GLU A 135 -4.87 -25.41 -3.95
N ASP A 136 -5.72 -24.41 -4.15
CA ASP A 136 -7.11 -24.39 -3.68
C ASP A 136 -8.02 -23.89 -4.81
N VAL A 137 -9.12 -24.60 -5.03
CA VAL A 137 -10.14 -24.23 -6.01
C VAL A 137 -10.87 -22.94 -5.65
N ARG A 138 -10.88 -22.54 -4.37
CA ARG A 138 -11.46 -21.28 -3.90
C ARG A 138 -10.52 -20.11 -4.17
N ARG A 139 -9.21 -20.30 -4.03
CA ARG A 139 -8.21 -19.25 -4.26
C ARG A 139 -7.49 -19.52 -5.57
N LYS A 140 -8.10 -19.05 -6.66
CA LYS A 140 -7.64 -19.29 -8.04
C LYS A 140 -6.52 -18.34 -8.48
N PHE A 141 -6.35 -17.21 -7.80
CA PHE A 141 -5.25 -16.29 -8.04
C PHE A 141 -4.99 -15.44 -6.79
N LYS A 142 -3.86 -14.73 -6.80
CA LYS A 142 -3.56 -13.65 -5.85
C LYS A 142 -3.06 -12.42 -6.60
N CYS A 143 -3.35 -11.24 -6.07
CA CYS A 143 -2.81 -10.00 -6.57
C CYS A 143 -1.56 -9.61 -5.77
N ILE A 144 -0.49 -9.27 -6.48
CA ILE A 144 0.67 -8.59 -5.91
C ILE A 144 0.48 -7.10 -6.16
N CYS A 145 0.31 -6.35 -5.07
CA CYS A 145 -0.01 -4.93 -5.15
C CYS A 145 1.23 -4.05 -5.31
N PRO A 146 1.21 -3.05 -6.21
CA PRO A 146 2.28 -2.07 -6.32
C PRO A 146 2.35 -1.19 -5.08
N LEU A 147 3.43 -0.43 -4.97
CA LEU A 147 3.69 0.48 -3.86
C LEU A 147 2.50 1.44 -3.64
N GLY A 148 2.15 1.67 -2.38
CA GLY A 148 1.05 2.55 -2.00
C GLY A 148 -0.36 2.05 -2.35
N THR A 149 -0.51 0.78 -2.73
CA THR A 149 -1.81 0.14 -2.93
C THR A 149 -2.00 -1.08 -2.04
N GLN A 150 -3.25 -1.37 -1.69
CA GLN A 150 -3.66 -2.46 -0.81
C GLN A 150 -5.03 -3.01 -1.18
N GLY A 151 -5.43 -4.08 -0.50
CA GLY A 151 -6.68 -4.80 -0.75
C GLY A 151 -6.43 -6.13 -1.43
N ARG A 152 -7.47 -6.97 -1.50
CA ARG A 152 -7.34 -8.32 -2.09
C ARG A 152 -7.05 -8.25 -3.58
N TYR A 153 -7.54 -7.20 -4.23
CA TYR A 153 -7.39 -6.90 -5.65
C TYR A 153 -6.64 -5.59 -5.88
N CYS A 154 -5.92 -5.07 -4.87
CA CYS A 154 -5.21 -3.79 -4.93
C CYS A 154 -6.15 -2.58 -5.19
N GLU A 155 -7.39 -2.68 -4.74
CA GLU A 155 -8.47 -1.71 -4.95
C GLU A 155 -8.29 -0.40 -4.16
N PHE A 156 -7.47 -0.40 -3.11
CA PHE A 156 -7.26 0.76 -2.25
C PHE A 156 -5.93 1.44 -2.55
N ILE A 157 -5.97 2.72 -2.91
CA ILE A 157 -4.77 3.57 -3.01
C ILE A 157 -4.56 4.19 -1.64
N VAL A 158 -3.64 3.68 -0.83
CA VAL A 158 -3.49 4.08 0.58
C VAL A 158 -2.41 5.11 0.81
N SER A 159 -1.58 5.42 -0.19
CA SER A 159 -0.53 6.43 -0.10
C SER A 159 -0.29 7.10 -1.45
N CYS A 160 0.49 8.18 -1.43
CA CYS A 160 0.84 8.91 -2.65
C CYS A 160 1.57 8.04 -3.69
N ALA A 161 2.28 6.99 -3.26
CA ALA A 161 2.98 6.09 -4.18
C ALA A 161 2.03 5.24 -5.06
N GLY A 162 0.78 5.06 -4.63
CA GLY A 162 -0.23 4.33 -5.40
C GLY A 162 -0.97 5.21 -6.41
N ILE A 163 -0.68 6.52 -6.47
CA ILE A 163 -1.34 7.43 -7.42
C ILE A 163 -0.77 7.19 -8.82
N PRO A 164 -1.63 6.85 -9.80
CA PRO A 164 -1.18 6.44 -11.12
C PRO A 164 -0.64 7.62 -11.96
N GLY A 165 0.20 7.28 -12.95
CA GLY A 165 0.69 8.22 -13.95
C GLY A 165 1.91 9.04 -13.49
N LYS A 166 1.93 10.33 -13.84
CA LYS A 166 2.99 11.29 -13.45
C LYS A 166 2.36 12.49 -12.72
N PRO A 167 1.82 12.27 -11.51
CA PRO A 167 1.16 13.33 -10.76
C PRO A 167 2.13 14.45 -10.38
N LYS A 168 1.62 15.67 -10.25
CA LYS A 168 2.36 16.79 -9.68
C LYS A 168 2.25 16.78 -8.15
N SER A 169 3.25 17.29 -7.44
CA SER A 169 3.18 17.52 -5.99
C SER A 169 1.98 18.42 -5.65
N GLY A 170 1.31 18.14 -4.55
CA GLY A 170 0.09 18.83 -4.14
C GLY A 170 -0.87 17.93 -3.37
N VAL A 171 -2.11 18.41 -3.18
CA VAL A 171 -3.15 17.64 -2.47
C VAL A 171 -3.77 16.62 -3.42
N HIS A 172 -3.79 15.37 -3.00
CA HIS A 172 -4.42 14.24 -3.69
C HIS A 172 -5.34 13.46 -2.77
N THR A 173 -6.15 12.60 -3.35
CA THR A 173 -7.08 11.74 -2.62
C THR A 173 -6.55 10.32 -2.55
N ILE A 174 -6.51 9.76 -1.34
CA ILE A 174 -6.25 8.35 -1.05
C ILE A 174 -7.51 7.70 -0.46
N THR A 175 -7.54 6.38 -0.44
CA THR A 175 -8.61 5.56 0.12
C THR A 175 -8.36 5.26 1.59
N ARG A 176 -9.42 5.30 2.40
CA ARG A 176 -9.45 4.77 3.77
C ARG A 176 -10.11 3.38 3.74
N PRO A 177 -9.34 2.28 3.78
CA PRO A 177 -9.89 0.94 3.60
C PRO A 177 -10.98 0.62 4.64
N SER A 178 -10.73 0.91 5.91
CA SER A 178 -11.62 0.56 7.02
C SER A 178 -12.96 1.33 7.02
N LEU A 179 -12.96 2.56 6.51
CA LEU A 179 -14.15 3.41 6.45
C LEU A 179 -14.84 3.36 5.08
N THR A 180 -14.27 2.65 4.10
CA THR A 180 -14.71 2.65 2.70
C THR A 180 -14.91 4.10 2.19
N SER A 181 -14.02 5.00 2.59
CA SER A 181 -14.13 6.45 2.35
C SER A 181 -12.84 7.01 1.74
N GLN A 182 -12.81 8.32 1.50
CA GLN A 182 -11.70 9.02 0.89
C GLN A 182 -11.04 9.99 1.88
N LEU A 183 -9.74 10.22 1.71
CA LEU A 183 -8.94 11.14 2.51
C LEU A 183 -8.06 11.99 1.62
N LYS A 184 -7.99 13.29 1.89
CA LYS A 184 -7.06 14.21 1.22
C LYS A 184 -5.73 14.25 1.96
N VAL A 185 -4.64 14.03 1.23
CA VAL A 185 -3.27 14.10 1.74
C VAL A 185 -2.41 14.98 0.84
N TYR A 186 -1.36 15.58 1.39
CA TYR A 186 -0.36 16.25 0.57
C TYR A 186 0.68 15.22 0.11
N CYS A 187 0.90 15.18 -1.20
CA CYS A 187 1.88 14.34 -1.85
C CYS A 187 3.04 15.15 -2.38
N ASP A 188 4.24 14.65 -2.13
CA ASP A 188 5.44 15.16 -2.77
C ASP A 188 6.10 14.09 -3.64
N PHE A 189 6.16 14.39 -4.94
CA PHE A 189 6.71 13.53 -5.99
C PHE A 189 8.01 14.07 -6.60
N THR A 190 8.46 15.27 -6.19
CA THR A 190 9.46 16.03 -6.98
C THR A 190 10.62 16.56 -6.17
N SER A 191 10.48 16.75 -4.85
CA SER A 191 11.57 17.33 -4.06
C SER A 191 12.79 16.42 -3.95
N GLU A 192 12.59 15.12 -4.14
CA GLU A 192 13.66 14.13 -4.10
C GLU A 192 13.44 13.07 -5.19
N PRO A 193 14.36 12.98 -6.18
CA PRO A 193 14.32 11.93 -7.19
C PRO A 193 14.31 10.55 -6.54
N ASP A 194 13.61 9.61 -7.15
CA ASP A 194 13.44 8.22 -6.70
C ASP A 194 12.58 8.01 -5.45
N TYR A 195 11.95 9.05 -4.89
CA TYR A 195 11.09 8.90 -3.72
C TYR A 195 9.72 9.55 -3.93
N VAL A 196 8.70 8.94 -3.33
CA VAL A 196 7.36 9.50 -3.21
C VAL A 196 6.97 9.60 -1.75
N TRP A 197 6.50 10.76 -1.33
CA TRP A 197 6.21 11.08 0.07
C TRP A 197 4.74 11.43 0.28
N THR A 198 4.18 10.90 1.36
CA THR A 198 2.85 11.24 1.87
C THR A 198 3.03 11.99 3.18
N LEU A 199 2.49 13.21 3.29
CA LEU A 199 2.50 13.97 4.53
C LEU A 199 1.57 13.30 5.55
N VAL A 200 2.08 12.99 6.74
CA VAL A 200 1.28 12.36 7.81
C VAL A 200 1.06 13.28 9.01
N GLU A 201 1.98 14.23 9.21
CA GLU A 201 1.87 15.23 10.27
C GLU A 201 2.61 16.50 9.86
N SER A 202 2.05 17.66 10.20
CA SER A 202 2.71 18.95 10.09
C SER A 202 2.26 19.89 11.19
N PHE A 203 3.21 20.59 11.81
CA PHE A 203 2.89 21.61 12.78
C PHE A 203 3.88 22.77 12.78
N GLU A 204 3.36 23.97 13.04
CA GLU A 204 4.18 25.13 13.37
C GLU A 204 4.79 25.01 14.76
N TYR A 205 5.98 25.58 14.95
CA TYR A 205 6.65 25.66 16.24
C TYR A 205 5.77 26.33 17.33
N SER A 206 4.89 27.25 16.94
CA SER A 206 3.87 27.85 17.83
C SER A 206 2.92 26.83 18.48
N LYS A 207 2.78 25.62 17.89
CA LYS A 207 1.93 24.52 18.35
C LYS A 207 2.68 23.44 19.14
N LYS A 208 3.99 23.60 19.37
CA LYS A 208 4.86 22.56 19.95
C LYS A 208 4.33 21.94 21.25
N MET A 209 3.60 22.68 22.07
CA MET A 209 3.11 22.19 23.37
C MET A 209 2.17 21.00 23.23
N ASN A 210 1.36 20.95 22.17
CA ASN A 210 0.49 19.81 21.90
C ASN A 210 1.33 18.60 21.47
N TYR A 211 2.20 18.82 20.48
CA TYR A 211 3.00 17.77 19.86
C TYR A 211 4.02 17.18 20.83
N PHE A 212 4.53 17.96 21.80
CA PHE A 212 5.51 17.52 22.80
C PHE A 212 5.21 16.15 23.41
N TYR A 213 3.94 15.86 23.71
CA TYR A 213 3.49 14.60 24.33
C TYR A 213 2.83 13.61 23.37
N TRP A 214 2.50 14.02 22.14
CA TRP A 214 1.75 13.21 21.18
C TRP A 214 2.66 12.34 20.33
N LYS A 215 2.92 11.11 20.76
CA LYS A 215 3.76 10.17 20.01
C LYS A 215 3.04 9.71 18.75
N LEU A 216 3.78 9.49 17.65
CA LEU A 216 3.19 9.02 16.39
C LEU A 216 2.54 7.62 16.46
N PHE A 217 2.86 6.81 17.48
CA PHE A 217 2.22 5.51 17.73
C PHE A 217 0.95 5.59 18.60
N GLU A 218 0.50 6.80 18.93
CA GLU A 218 -0.77 7.06 19.63
C GLU A 218 -1.71 7.87 18.73
N ASP A 219 -3.03 7.63 18.87
CA ASP A 219 -4.03 8.30 18.06
C ASP A 219 -4.33 9.71 18.59
N HIS A 220 -3.93 10.73 17.84
CA HIS A 220 -4.16 12.16 18.13
C HIS A 220 -4.47 12.94 16.84
N PRO A 221 -5.52 12.58 16.08
CA PRO A 221 -5.79 13.19 14.78
C PRO A 221 -6.11 14.69 14.89
N VAL A 222 -5.63 15.47 13.92
CA VAL A 222 -5.87 16.92 13.82
C VAL A 222 -6.05 17.34 12.37
N ASN A 223 -7.20 17.95 12.05
CA ASN A 223 -7.48 18.48 10.70
C ASN A 223 -7.25 17.47 9.56
N GLU A 224 -7.52 16.18 9.79
CA GLU A 224 -7.16 15.08 8.88
C GLU A 224 -7.66 15.27 7.44
N SER A 225 -8.85 15.85 7.27
CA SER A 225 -9.46 16.05 5.95
C SER A 225 -8.95 17.30 5.22
N SER A 226 -8.07 18.09 5.84
CA SER A 226 -7.59 19.37 5.33
C SER A 226 -6.07 19.51 5.55
N PRO A 227 -5.25 18.82 4.73
CA PRO A 227 -3.79 18.88 4.83
C PRO A 227 -3.29 20.32 4.74
N ASN A 228 -2.50 20.71 5.74
CA ASN A 228 -1.98 22.06 5.91
C ASN A 228 -0.67 22.03 6.71
N TRP A 229 0.11 23.10 6.65
CA TRP A 229 1.42 23.16 7.32
C TRP A 229 1.35 23.53 8.80
N VAL A 230 0.23 24.13 9.24
CA VAL A 230 0.13 24.80 10.55
C VAL A 230 -0.18 23.84 11.68
N ASN A 231 -1.13 22.95 11.46
CA ASN A 231 -1.60 21.99 12.44
C ASN A 231 -2.39 20.89 11.72
N TYR A 232 -1.72 19.79 11.42
CA TYR A 232 -2.25 18.68 10.66
C TYR A 232 -1.64 17.39 11.18
N ARG A 233 -2.47 16.38 11.41
CA ARG A 233 -2.06 15.06 11.83
C ARG A 233 -3.11 14.04 11.45
N LEU A 234 -2.68 12.99 10.76
CA LEU A 234 -3.54 11.85 10.45
C LEU A 234 -3.80 10.99 11.69
N SER A 235 -4.93 10.28 11.70
CA SER A 235 -5.16 9.21 12.67
C SER A 235 -4.07 8.14 12.59
N LEU A 236 -3.84 7.45 13.70
CA LEU A 236 -2.90 6.32 13.76
C LEU A 236 -3.26 5.24 12.74
N GLU A 237 -4.55 5.01 12.52
CA GLU A 237 -5.05 4.04 11.54
C GLU A 237 -4.62 4.42 10.11
N ASP A 238 -4.87 5.66 9.69
CA ASP A 238 -4.48 6.13 8.36
C ASP A 238 -2.96 6.12 8.18
N MET A 239 -2.20 6.54 9.21
CA MET A 239 -0.75 6.44 9.19
C MET A 239 -0.26 5.00 9.06
N THR A 240 -0.94 4.03 9.70
CA THR A 240 -0.62 2.60 9.62
C THR A 240 -0.85 2.04 8.22
N HIS A 241 -1.94 2.45 7.56
CA HIS A 241 -2.20 2.09 6.16
C HIS A 241 -1.11 2.65 5.23
N ILE A 242 -0.73 3.92 5.40
CA ILE A 242 0.35 4.57 4.64
C ILE A 242 1.72 3.91 4.92
N ARG A 243 1.98 3.51 6.17
CA ARG A 243 3.23 2.84 6.61
C ARG A 243 3.38 1.43 6.05
N THR A 244 2.30 0.77 5.68
CA THR A 244 2.35 -0.62 5.21
C THR A 244 3.19 -0.71 3.92
N ASN A 245 4.23 -1.54 3.98
CA ASN A 245 5.25 -1.69 2.93
C ASN A 245 6.00 -0.40 2.56
N ALA A 246 5.87 0.68 3.35
CA ALA A 246 6.68 1.87 3.19
C ALA A 246 8.15 1.52 3.42
N THR A 247 9.01 2.16 2.64
CA THR A 247 10.45 1.86 2.67
C THR A 247 11.22 2.85 3.53
N HIS A 248 10.71 4.09 3.63
CA HIS A 248 11.41 5.17 4.31
C HIS A 248 10.40 6.09 4.98
N TRP A 249 10.90 6.88 5.91
CA TRP A 249 10.24 8.08 6.38
C TRP A 249 11.26 9.22 6.40
N ARG A 250 10.74 10.45 6.43
CA ARG A 250 11.57 11.64 6.56
C ARG A 250 10.90 12.66 7.45
N VAL A 251 11.70 13.57 7.97
CA VAL A 251 11.21 14.77 8.64
C VAL A 251 11.93 16.00 8.08
N THR A 252 11.16 17.04 7.80
CA THR A 252 11.64 18.23 7.10
C THR A 252 11.18 19.51 7.77
N CYS A 253 12.03 20.53 7.75
CA CYS A 253 11.65 21.86 8.20
C CYS A 253 11.19 22.74 7.05
N ASN A 254 10.17 23.57 7.26
CA ASN A 254 9.73 24.62 6.32
C ASN A 254 9.64 24.11 4.86
N PHE A 255 9.02 22.94 4.66
CA PHE A 255 8.95 22.30 3.33
C PHE A 255 8.28 23.20 2.29
N GLU A 256 7.35 24.04 2.74
CA GLU A 256 6.64 25.02 1.93
C GLU A 256 7.52 26.20 1.45
N SER A 257 8.73 26.34 1.97
CA SER A 257 9.66 27.41 1.61
C SER A 257 10.32 27.16 0.25
N ALA A 258 10.55 28.24 -0.51
CA ALA A 258 11.33 28.19 -1.75
C ALA A 258 12.78 27.72 -1.53
N ASP A 259 13.31 27.86 -0.31
CA ASP A 259 14.67 27.44 0.07
C ASP A 259 14.71 26.05 0.75
N PHE A 260 13.72 25.19 0.49
CA PHE A 260 13.69 23.83 1.03
C PHE A 260 15.00 23.05 0.79
N SER A 261 15.69 23.34 -0.33
CA SER A 261 16.96 22.71 -0.69
C SER A 261 18.07 22.89 0.34
N ASN A 262 18.02 23.91 1.21
CA ASN A 262 18.97 24.14 2.29
C ASN A 262 18.40 23.86 3.68
N SER A 263 17.10 23.53 3.77
CA SER A 263 16.40 23.33 5.03
C SER A 263 16.86 22.06 5.75
N ASP A 264 16.72 22.04 7.07
CA ASP A 264 17.07 20.86 7.86
C ASP A 264 16.15 19.67 7.50
N TYR A 265 16.77 18.50 7.38
CA TYR A 265 16.15 17.33 6.79
C TYR A 265 16.77 16.04 7.38
N VAL A 266 15.96 15.04 7.67
CA VAL A 266 16.42 13.65 7.92
C VAL A 266 15.63 12.68 7.07
N ARG A 267 16.30 11.69 6.47
CA ARG A 267 15.66 10.49 5.89
C ARG A 267 16.21 9.22 6.52
N VAL A 268 15.30 8.29 6.78
CA VAL A 268 15.58 7.03 7.47
C VAL A 268 14.91 5.86 6.75
N ASP A 269 15.62 4.73 6.65
CA ASP A 269 15.06 3.45 6.22
C ASP A 269 14.10 2.91 7.29
N MET A 270 12.84 2.69 6.89
CA MET A 270 11.76 2.19 7.75
C MET A 270 12.08 0.84 8.41
N LYS A 271 12.95 0.02 7.80
CA LYS A 271 13.38 -1.27 8.37
C LYS A 271 14.34 -1.12 9.54
N THR A 272 15.13 -0.05 9.53
CA THR A 272 16.16 0.20 10.55
C THR A 272 15.60 0.92 11.77
N LEU A 273 14.55 1.72 11.56
CA LEU A 273 13.87 2.49 12.59
C LEU A 273 12.43 2.74 12.13
N ASP A 274 11.45 2.08 12.75
CA ASP A 274 10.04 2.22 12.38
C ASP A 274 9.42 3.43 13.09
N LEU A 275 8.91 4.39 12.30
CA LEU A 275 8.36 5.64 12.82
C LEU A 275 7.13 5.45 13.71
N LEU A 276 6.38 4.36 13.55
CA LEU A 276 5.14 4.09 14.30
C LEU A 276 5.35 3.10 15.45
N GLN A 277 6.58 2.94 15.93
CA GLN A 277 6.90 2.09 17.07
C GLN A 277 7.50 2.88 18.22
N GLN A 278 7.28 2.39 19.46
CA GLN A 278 7.95 2.95 20.62
C GLN A 278 9.43 2.58 20.59
N ILE A 279 10.28 3.61 20.62
CA ILE A 279 11.73 3.48 20.56
C ILE A 279 12.33 4.24 21.74
N SER A 280 12.90 3.48 22.68
CA SER A 280 13.78 4.03 23.70
C SER A 280 14.97 4.76 23.06
N THR A 281 15.64 5.60 23.84
CA THR A 281 16.82 6.33 23.38
C THR A 281 17.83 5.40 22.70
N THR A 282 18.11 5.65 21.43
CA THR A 282 19.02 4.82 20.62
C THR A 282 19.92 5.67 19.75
N CYS A 283 21.10 5.12 19.44
CA CYS A 283 22.01 5.72 18.48
C CYS A 283 21.67 5.22 17.08
N HIS A 284 21.13 6.11 16.24
CA HIS A 284 20.68 5.73 14.91
C HIS A 284 21.57 6.34 13.82
N GLN A 285 21.68 5.61 12.72
CA GLN A 285 22.42 6.02 11.53
C GLN A 285 21.43 6.25 10.38
N PRO A 286 20.97 7.51 10.18
CA PRO A 286 20.09 7.83 9.05
C PRO A 286 20.82 7.74 7.71
N ASP A 287 20.08 7.50 6.63
CA ASP A 287 20.63 7.42 5.28
C ASP A 287 21.10 8.80 4.78
N PHE A 288 20.35 9.83 5.16
CA PHE A 288 20.65 11.23 4.86
C PHE A 288 20.30 12.09 6.08
N LEU A 289 21.22 12.99 6.43
CA LEU A 289 21.02 13.97 7.50
C LEU A 289 21.60 15.31 7.09
N ARG A 290 20.78 16.35 7.14
CA ARG A 290 21.21 17.74 7.02
C ARG A 290 20.71 18.54 8.20
N LEU A 291 21.66 19.13 8.92
CA LEU A 291 21.41 19.97 10.08
C LEU A 291 22.33 21.18 10.02
N GLN A 292 21.74 22.37 10.08
CA GLN A 292 22.46 23.65 10.22
C GLN A 292 23.54 23.85 9.15
N GLY A 293 23.19 23.53 7.90
CA GLY A 293 24.08 23.63 6.74
C GLY A 293 25.10 22.49 6.61
N THR A 294 25.26 21.63 7.62
CA THR A 294 26.11 20.43 7.50
C THR A 294 25.30 19.27 6.98
N THR A 295 25.73 18.69 5.85
CA THR A 295 25.11 17.52 5.25
C THR A 295 25.99 16.29 5.46
N CYS A 296 25.36 15.15 5.70
CA CYS A 296 26.02 13.88 5.84
C CYS A 296 25.18 12.77 5.16
N THR A 297 25.86 11.92 4.37
CA THR A 297 25.25 10.85 3.56
C THR A 297 25.99 9.55 3.81
N GLY A 298 25.35 8.60 4.50
CA GLY A 298 25.99 7.36 4.96
C GLY A 298 27.09 7.59 6.00
N ASN A 299 27.00 6.91 7.15
CA ASN A 299 27.96 6.99 8.29
C ASN A 299 27.78 8.17 9.25
N CYS A 300 26.61 8.80 9.25
CA CYS A 300 26.21 9.79 10.23
C CYS A 300 25.57 9.08 11.42
N LYS A 301 25.81 9.55 12.65
CA LYS A 301 25.08 9.06 13.81
C LYS A 301 24.44 10.22 14.54
N THR A 302 23.24 10.00 15.02
CA THR A 302 22.55 10.93 15.91
C THR A 302 21.67 10.13 16.84
N LEU A 303 21.52 10.64 18.06
CA LEU A 303 20.57 10.07 18.99
C LEU A 303 19.15 10.31 18.50
N TYR A 304 18.33 9.27 18.55
CA TYR A 304 16.90 9.31 18.27
C TYR A 304 16.14 8.80 19.49
N ARG A 305 14.98 9.39 19.75
CA ARG A 305 14.10 8.98 20.83
C ARG A 305 12.65 9.16 20.42
N HIS A 306 11.81 8.18 20.74
CA HIS A 306 10.37 8.19 20.50
C HIS A 306 9.66 7.32 21.53
N ASP A 307 9.45 7.85 22.72
CA ASP A 307 8.90 7.11 23.86
C ASP A 307 7.84 7.90 24.65
N LYS A 308 8.26 8.72 25.62
CA LYS A 308 7.37 9.59 26.40
C LYS A 308 7.01 10.86 25.63
N TYR A 309 7.84 11.23 24.67
CA TYR A 309 7.77 12.49 23.93
C TYR A 309 7.53 12.25 22.44
N HIS A 310 7.15 13.33 21.73
CA HIS A 310 7.18 13.35 20.27
C HIS A 310 8.52 12.82 19.75
N PRO A 311 8.59 12.06 18.64
CA PRO A 311 9.86 11.66 18.06
C PRO A 311 10.76 12.88 17.80
N TYR A 312 12.03 12.77 18.17
CA TYR A 312 13.02 13.83 17.96
C TYR A 312 14.44 13.26 17.85
N PHE A 313 15.34 14.08 17.32
CA PHE A 313 16.76 13.80 17.29
C PHE A 313 17.51 14.71 18.27
N ALA A 314 18.52 14.18 18.96
CA ALA A 314 19.40 14.95 19.84
C ALA A 314 20.84 14.87 19.32
N PRO A 315 21.18 15.63 18.26
CA PRO A 315 22.41 15.42 17.50
C PRO A 315 23.69 15.66 18.30
N CYS A 316 23.63 16.47 19.37
CA CYS A 316 24.81 16.93 20.09
C CYS A 316 24.93 16.40 21.53
N LEU A 317 24.10 15.45 21.95
CA LEU A 317 23.99 15.05 23.37
C LEU A 317 25.09 14.09 23.85
N TYR A 318 25.51 13.11 23.04
CA TYR A 318 26.48 12.08 23.45
C TYR A 318 27.64 11.94 22.46
N ASN A 319 28.87 11.96 22.96
CA ASN A 319 30.08 11.94 22.13
C ASN A 319 30.21 10.72 21.20
N ASN A 320 29.74 9.54 21.62
CA ASN A 320 29.79 8.31 20.82
C ASN A 320 28.64 8.20 19.78
N CYS A 321 27.65 9.09 19.84
CA CYS A 321 26.52 9.17 18.92
C CYS A 321 26.26 10.60 18.45
N LYS A 322 27.34 11.39 18.33
CA LYS A 322 27.27 12.80 18.00
C LYS A 322 27.25 12.97 16.48
N PHE A 323 26.39 13.84 16.01
CA PHE A 323 26.40 14.28 14.63
C PHE A 323 27.66 15.10 14.33
N VAL A 324 28.31 14.85 13.20
CA VAL A 324 29.59 15.47 12.83
C VAL A 324 29.53 17.01 12.79
N GLY A 325 28.39 17.59 12.42
CA GLY A 325 28.18 19.05 12.33
C GLY A 325 27.86 19.74 13.66
N CYS A 326 27.91 19.04 14.79
CA CYS A 326 27.51 19.61 16.07
C CYS A 326 28.52 20.61 16.66
N SER A 327 28.08 21.85 16.85
CA SER A 327 28.82 22.99 17.40
C SER A 327 28.98 23.00 18.94
N GLY A 328 28.58 21.93 19.63
CA GLY A 328 28.82 21.74 21.07
C GLY A 328 27.66 22.13 22.00
N HIS A 329 26.64 22.83 21.50
CA HIS A 329 25.41 23.06 22.27
C HIS A 329 24.41 21.93 22.06
N THR A 330 23.83 21.41 23.14
CA THR A 330 22.76 20.41 23.09
C THR A 330 21.44 21.05 22.65
N TYR A 331 20.72 20.38 21.75
CA TYR A 331 19.39 20.79 21.31
C TYR A 331 18.64 19.59 20.72
N GLU A 332 17.33 19.77 20.54
CA GLU A 332 16.45 18.79 19.92
C GLU A 332 16.05 19.26 18.52
N ALA A 333 16.19 18.36 17.55
CA ALA A 333 15.77 18.58 16.18
C ALA A 333 14.47 17.84 15.88
N PHE A 334 13.60 18.49 15.09
CA PHE A 334 12.42 17.92 14.45
C PHE A 334 11.24 17.48 15.34
N GLY A 335 11.13 17.82 16.62
CA GLY A 335 10.06 17.24 17.43
C GLY A 335 9.76 17.91 18.76
N ALA A 336 10.17 17.28 19.86
CA ALA A 336 9.79 17.68 21.21
C ALA A 336 10.09 19.16 21.51
N TYR A 337 11.26 19.67 21.12
CA TYR A 337 11.66 21.07 21.33
C TYR A 337 11.59 21.50 22.80
N GLU A 338 11.99 20.61 23.72
CA GLU A 338 12.33 20.92 25.11
C GLU A 338 13.55 21.83 25.14
N VAL A 339 14.63 21.40 24.46
CA VAL A 339 15.87 22.17 24.30
C VAL A 339 15.94 22.72 22.89
N VAL A 340 15.76 24.04 22.77
CA VAL A 340 15.52 24.71 21.48
C VAL A 340 16.80 25.34 20.93
N ASN A 341 17.00 25.24 19.62
CA ASN A 341 18.06 25.97 18.92
C ASN A 341 17.48 26.76 17.75
N ARG A 342 17.57 28.10 17.79
CA ARG A 342 17.01 28.97 16.75
C ARG A 342 17.73 28.89 15.39
N LEU A 343 18.90 28.27 15.33
CA LEU A 343 19.58 27.93 14.08
C LEU A 343 18.97 26.69 13.40
N HIS A 344 18.19 25.88 14.11
CA HIS A 344 17.46 24.76 13.54
C HIS A 344 16.19 25.27 12.84
N HIS A 345 16.06 25.01 11.54
CA HIS A 345 15.05 25.62 10.68
C HIS A 345 13.60 25.42 11.16
N CYS A 346 13.27 24.27 11.77
CA CYS A 346 11.94 23.97 12.29
C CYS A 346 11.57 24.77 13.55
N SER A 347 12.55 25.41 14.20
CA SER A 347 12.34 26.20 15.42
C SER A 347 12.92 27.62 15.32
N SER A 348 13.30 28.07 14.13
CA SER A 348 13.89 29.40 13.90
C SER A 348 12.90 30.54 14.16
N SER A 349 11.60 30.31 13.93
CA SER A 349 10.51 31.26 14.19
C SER A 349 9.26 30.54 14.73
N PRO A 350 8.28 31.26 15.30
CA PRO A 350 6.99 30.68 15.69
C PRO A 350 6.22 30.02 14.53
N LYS A 351 6.45 30.47 13.29
CA LYS A 351 5.80 29.95 12.08
C LYS A 351 6.60 28.86 11.38
N SER A 352 7.77 28.51 11.91
CA SER A 352 8.58 27.45 11.33
C SER A 352 7.85 26.10 11.46
N THR A 353 7.84 25.30 10.40
CA THR A 353 7.05 24.07 10.33
C THR A 353 7.95 22.85 10.49
N THR A 354 7.42 21.82 11.16
CA THR A 354 7.99 20.48 11.24
C THR A 354 7.05 19.54 10.51
N ASN A 355 7.53 18.86 9.49
CA ASN A 355 6.71 18.05 8.59
C ASN A 355 7.20 16.61 8.60
N TRP A 356 6.37 15.68 9.03
CA TRP A 356 6.67 14.25 9.05
C TRP A 356 6.01 13.55 7.87
N TRP A 357 6.78 12.68 7.23
CA TRP A 357 6.40 12.03 5.98
C TRP A 357 6.71 10.55 6.03
N ILE A 358 5.83 9.77 5.41
CA ILE A 358 6.09 8.37 5.12
C ILE A 358 6.19 8.21 3.60
N GLY A 359 7.16 7.42 3.15
CA GLY A 359 7.47 7.34 1.73
C GLY A 359 8.01 6.02 1.23
N TYR A 360 8.06 5.98 -0.09
CA TYR A 360 8.44 4.82 -0.89
C TYR A 360 9.58 5.21 -1.81
N LYS A 361 10.65 4.43 -1.77
CA LYS A 361 11.71 4.47 -2.75
C LYS A 361 11.22 3.73 -3.99
N LEU A 362 11.25 4.41 -5.12
CA LEU A 362 10.97 3.86 -6.44
C LEU A 362 12.20 3.06 -6.88
N ASN A 363 11.98 1.83 -7.36
CA ASN A 363 13.04 0.95 -7.86
C ASN A 363 13.35 1.22 -9.32
#